data_AF-A0A9P4V362-F1
#
_entry.id   AF-A0A9P4V362-F1
#
_cell.length_a   1.000
_cell.length_b   1.000
_cell.length_c   1.000
_cell.angle_alpha   90.00
_cell.angle_beta   90.00
_cell.angle_gamma   90.00
#
_symmetry.space_group_name_H-M   'P 1'
#
loop_
_entity.id
_entity.type
_entity.pdbx_description
1 polymer ?
#
loop_
_entity_poly.entity_id
_entity_poly.type
_entity_poly.pdbx_seq_one_letter_code
_entity_poly.pdbx_strand_id
1 'polypeptide(L)'
;MAKALEENTLIQLLDRCGWSDFRRQLPRLEVFLATDPIRRPSVYRLVQFLRTGSTNPIPCLGRDYGYKNCYNRDQVKRLNVVYSHILKDCSPQELHAECIQGTLRQFATEMGAKIEEKDLRLFETVARFSGGGYDDDRSSTSLNRGGLFRRSSG
;
A
#
# COMPACT_ATOMS: atom_id res chain seq x y z
N MET A 1 22.73 2.84 -0.89
CA MET A 1 21.37 2.61 -1.42
C MET A 1 20.39 3.71 -1.00
N ALA A 2 20.35 4.13 0.28
CA ALA A 2 19.44 5.19 0.75
C ALA A 2 19.49 6.49 -0.09
N LYS A 3 20.68 7.05 -0.35
CA LYS A 3 20.86 8.27 -1.14
C LYS A 3 20.26 8.21 -2.55
N ALA A 4 20.42 7.09 -3.26
CA ALA A 4 19.91 6.94 -4.62
C ALA A 4 18.37 6.81 -4.67
N LEU A 5 17.75 6.29 -3.60
CA LEU A 5 16.30 6.23 -3.46
C LEU A 5 15.73 7.63 -3.18
N GLU A 6 16.39 8.42 -2.32
CA GLU A 6 15.99 9.79 -1.98
C GLU A 6 16.12 10.74 -3.17
N GLU A 7 17.19 10.60 -3.97
CA GLU A 7 17.46 11.47 -5.13
C GLU A 7 16.77 11.00 -6.42
N ASN A 8 15.96 9.93 -6.37
CA ASN A 8 15.32 9.31 -7.53
C ASN A 8 16.33 8.88 -8.63
N THR A 9 17.53 8.45 -8.23
CA THR A 9 18.64 8.04 -9.11
C THR A 9 18.88 6.53 -9.12
N LEU A 10 17.88 5.73 -8.69
CA LEU A 10 17.99 4.27 -8.64
C LEU A 10 18.30 3.62 -9.99
N ILE A 11 17.78 4.17 -11.09
CA ILE A 11 18.10 3.70 -12.45
C ILE A 11 19.60 3.82 -12.72
N GLN A 12 20.19 4.96 -12.40
CA GLN A 12 21.63 5.23 -12.58
C GLN A 12 22.48 4.32 -11.68
N LEU A 13 21.99 4.03 -10.47
CA LEU A 13 22.65 3.06 -9.58
C LEU A 13 22.64 1.65 -10.17
N LEU A 14 21.50 1.18 -10.67
CA LEU A 14 21.38 -0.14 -11.29
C LEU A 14 22.29 -0.26 -12.51
N ASP A 15 22.31 0.76 -13.37
CA ASP A 15 23.18 0.81 -14.55
C ASP A 15 24.66 0.74 -14.15
N ARG A 16 25.08 1.54 -13.16
CA ARG A 16 26.46 1.51 -12.65
C ARG A 16 26.85 0.17 -12.04
N CYS A 17 25.89 -0.57 -11.51
CA CYS A 17 26.11 -1.89 -10.93
C CYS A 17 25.99 -3.03 -11.96
N GLY A 18 25.79 -2.74 -13.25
CA GLY A 18 25.70 -3.74 -14.32
C GLY A 18 24.33 -4.42 -14.47
N TRP A 19 23.27 -3.84 -13.91
CA TRP A 19 21.90 -4.40 -13.95
C TRP A 19 21.00 -3.75 -15.02
N SER A 20 21.60 -3.08 -16.01
CA SER A 20 20.87 -2.36 -17.06
C SER A 20 20.00 -3.28 -17.92
N ASP A 21 20.46 -4.48 -18.23
CA ASP A 21 19.71 -5.40 -19.08
C ASP A 21 18.52 -6.00 -18.32
N PHE A 22 18.75 -6.35 -17.06
CA PHE A 22 17.69 -6.82 -16.16
C PHE A 22 16.58 -5.77 -15.98
N ARG A 23 16.90 -4.49 -15.74
CA ARG A 23 15.85 -3.46 -15.58
C ARG A 23 15.03 -3.28 -16.86
N ARG A 24 15.66 -3.32 -18.03
CA ARG A 24 15.00 -3.13 -19.34
C ARG A 24 14.04 -4.28 -19.68
N GLN A 25 14.30 -5.48 -19.17
CA GLN A 25 13.39 -6.62 -19.29
C GLN A 25 12.12 -6.48 -18.43
N LEU A 26 12.07 -5.49 -17.53
CA LEU A 26 10.95 -5.24 -16.63
C LEU A 26 10.37 -3.83 -16.85
N PRO A 27 9.54 -3.61 -17.89
CA PRO A 27 9.04 -2.27 -18.23
C PRO A 27 8.32 -1.56 -17.07
N ARG A 28 7.60 -2.32 -16.23
CA ARG A 28 6.90 -1.78 -15.06
C ARG A 28 7.87 -1.34 -13.96
N LEU A 29 9.01 -2.01 -13.83
CA LEU A 29 10.05 -1.64 -12.87
C LEU A 29 10.71 -0.33 -13.27
N GLU A 30 11.01 -0.16 -14.57
CA GLU A 30 11.57 1.08 -15.10
C GLU A 30 10.68 2.29 -14.78
N VAL A 31 9.39 2.20 -15.11
CA VAL A 31 8.41 3.26 -14.83
C VAL A 31 8.34 3.56 -13.33
N PHE A 32 8.31 2.53 -12.49
CA PHE A 32 8.29 2.70 -11.04
C PHE A 32 9.53 3.42 -10.52
N LEU A 33 10.73 3.01 -10.97
CA LEU A 33 12.00 3.60 -10.55
C LEU A 33 12.21 5.01 -11.09
N ALA A 34 11.66 5.34 -12.25
CA ALA A 34 11.71 6.69 -12.83
C ALA A 34 10.71 7.65 -12.17
N THR A 35 9.60 7.12 -11.64
CA THR A 35 8.56 7.93 -11.00
C THR A 35 9.07 8.47 -9.67
N ASP A 36 8.92 9.79 -9.48
CA ASP A 36 9.20 10.46 -8.20
C ASP A 36 8.50 9.71 -7.05
N PRO A 37 9.21 9.39 -5.94
CA PRO A 37 8.63 8.67 -4.81
C PRO A 37 7.25 9.18 -4.39
N ILE A 38 7.05 10.51 -4.34
CA ILE A 38 5.80 11.16 -3.89
C ILE A 38 4.64 10.88 -4.86
N ARG A 39 4.93 10.54 -6.12
CA ARG A 39 3.95 10.25 -7.18
C ARG A 39 3.75 8.77 -7.42
N ARG A 40 4.41 7.89 -6.67
CA ARG A 40 4.25 6.44 -6.82
C ARG A 40 2.90 6.02 -6.22
N PRO A 41 2.13 5.15 -6.88
CA PRO A 41 0.91 4.59 -6.31
C PRO A 41 1.17 3.95 -4.94
N SER A 42 0.38 4.31 -3.94
CA SER A 42 0.53 3.81 -2.57
C SER A 42 0.29 2.30 -2.47
N VAL A 43 -0.24 1.66 -3.52
CA VAL A 43 -0.52 0.22 -3.54
C VAL A 43 0.77 -0.61 -3.52
N TYR A 44 1.87 -0.06 -4.02
CA TYR A 44 3.16 -0.75 -3.92
C TYR A 44 3.64 -0.84 -2.48
N ARG A 45 3.28 0.13 -1.62
CA ARG A 45 3.49 0.03 -0.17
C ARG A 45 2.59 -1.02 0.46
N LEU A 46 1.35 -1.18 -0.01
CA LEU A 46 0.48 -2.26 0.44
C LEU A 46 1.10 -3.62 0.11
N VAL A 47 1.52 -3.83 -1.14
CA VAL A 47 2.15 -5.08 -1.57
C VAL A 47 3.41 -5.38 -0.76
N GLN A 48 4.25 -4.36 -0.51
CA GLN A 48 5.42 -4.50 0.36
C GLN A 48 5.00 -4.91 1.78
N PHE A 49 4.02 -4.22 2.37
CA PHE A 49 3.54 -4.47 3.72
C PHE A 49 3.03 -5.91 3.90
N LEU A 50 2.22 -6.42 2.96
CA LEU A 50 1.70 -7.79 2.97
C LEU A 50 2.83 -8.83 2.96
N ARG A 51 3.90 -8.58 2.21
CA ARG A 51 5.07 -9.49 2.14
C ARG A 51 5.91 -9.52 3.40
N THR A 52 5.89 -8.47 4.21
CA THR A 52 6.66 -8.42 5.47
C THR A 52 5.99 -9.16 6.63
N GLY A 53 4.68 -9.46 6.52
CA GLY A 53 3.90 -9.98 7.66
C GLY A 53 3.73 -8.97 8.80
N SER A 54 4.05 -7.69 8.58
CA SER A 54 3.90 -6.64 9.58
C SER A 54 2.42 -6.42 9.94
N THR A 55 2.20 -5.96 11.17
CA THR A 55 0.88 -5.55 11.68
C THR A 55 0.82 -4.07 12.03
N ASN A 56 1.86 -3.30 11.68
CA ASN A 56 1.93 -1.87 11.91
C ASN A 56 1.87 -1.13 10.56
N PRO A 57 0.67 -0.74 10.10
CA PRO A 57 0.50 -0.07 8.81
C PRO A 57 1.16 1.31 8.82
N ILE A 58 1.83 1.65 7.72
CA ILE A 58 2.37 3.01 7.52
C ILE A 58 1.23 3.99 7.17
N PRO A 59 1.45 5.32 7.28
CA PRO A 59 0.37 6.28 7.21
C PRO A 59 -0.47 6.25 5.92
N CYS A 60 0.17 6.10 4.76
CA CYS A 60 -0.54 5.97 3.48
C CYS A 60 -1.47 4.75 3.44
N LEU A 61 -1.16 3.69 4.21
CA LEU A 61 -2.00 2.49 4.29
C LEU A 61 -3.28 2.76 5.08
N GLY A 62 -3.16 3.45 6.21
CA GLY A 62 -4.34 3.91 6.96
C GLY A 62 -5.21 4.86 6.13
N ARG A 63 -4.55 5.71 5.36
CA ARG A 63 -5.21 6.70 4.51
C ARG A 63 -6.00 6.03 3.38
N ASP A 64 -5.42 5.10 2.63
CA ASP A 64 -5.98 4.65 1.34
C ASP A 64 -6.63 3.26 1.40
N TYR A 65 -6.30 2.42 2.39
CA TYR A 65 -6.63 0.98 2.38
C TYR A 65 -7.34 0.53 3.65
N GLY A 66 -8.16 1.40 4.26
CA GLY A 66 -9.02 1.01 5.38
C GLY A 66 -8.32 0.73 6.72
N TYR A 67 -6.97 0.70 6.79
CA TYR A 67 -6.25 0.36 8.04
C TYR A 67 -6.49 1.36 9.18
N LYS A 68 -6.95 2.58 8.91
CA LYS A 68 -7.38 3.53 9.94
C LYS A 68 -8.56 3.02 10.77
N ASN A 69 -9.33 2.07 10.24
CA ASN A 69 -10.48 1.47 10.90
C ASN A 69 -10.07 0.27 11.78
N CYS A 70 -8.81 -0.17 11.73
CA CYS A 70 -8.30 -1.24 12.59
C CYS A 70 -7.98 -0.69 13.99
N TYR A 71 -8.50 -1.33 15.02
CA TYR A 71 -8.29 -1.00 16.44
C TYR A 71 -7.43 -2.03 17.16
N ASN A 72 -7.12 -3.16 16.52
CA ASN A 72 -6.18 -4.15 17.03
C ASN A 72 -5.44 -4.86 15.89
N ARG A 73 -4.37 -5.58 16.24
CA ARG A 73 -3.51 -6.29 15.28
C ARG A 73 -4.24 -7.42 14.56
N ASP A 74 -5.27 -8.01 15.17
CA ASP A 74 -6.02 -9.10 14.53
C ASP A 74 -6.93 -8.58 13.41
N GLN A 75 -7.49 -7.37 13.56
CA GLN A 75 -8.19 -6.69 12.46
C GLN A 75 -7.24 -6.37 11.30
N VAL A 76 -6.01 -5.93 11.59
CA VAL A 76 -4.97 -5.74 10.56
C VAL A 76 -4.68 -7.06 9.84
N LYS A 77 -4.50 -8.16 10.57
CA LYS A 77 -4.26 -9.48 9.95
C LYS A 77 -5.42 -9.92 9.06
N ARG A 78 -6.68 -9.74 9.50
CA ARG A 78 -7.85 -10.11 8.68
C ARG A 78 -7.94 -9.28 7.41
N LEU A 79 -7.67 -7.98 7.50
CA LEU A 79 -7.60 -7.12 6.32
C LEU A 79 -6.45 -7.52 5.37
N ASN A 80 -5.29 -7.90 5.92
CA ASN A 80 -4.16 -8.43 5.14
C ASN A 80 -4.54 -9.73 4.39
N VAL A 81 -5.30 -10.62 5.03
CA VAL A 81 -5.77 -11.88 4.41
C VAL A 81 -6.65 -11.58 3.21
N VAL A 82 -7.59 -10.63 3.33
CA VAL A 82 -8.45 -10.24 2.21
C VAL A 82 -7.66 -9.59 1.08
N TYR A 83 -6.75 -8.66 1.38
CA TYR A 83 -5.92 -8.08 0.32
C TYR A 83 -5.03 -9.10 -0.37
N SER A 84 -4.46 -10.03 0.39
CA SER A 84 -3.64 -11.11 -0.16
C SER A 84 -4.45 -12.09 -1.00
N HIS A 85 -5.74 -12.26 -0.70
CA HIS A 85 -6.67 -13.02 -1.53
C HIS A 85 -6.93 -12.30 -2.86
N ILE A 86 -7.35 -11.03 -2.80
CA ILE A 86 -7.70 -10.22 -3.99
C ILE A 86 -6.51 -10.13 -4.96
N LEU A 87 -5.30 -9.90 -4.45
CA LEU A 87 -4.08 -9.77 -5.26
C LEU A 87 -3.60 -11.07 -5.92
N LYS A 88 -4.27 -12.20 -5.71
CA LYS A 88 -4.02 -13.42 -6.51
C LYS A 88 -4.61 -13.31 -7.90
N ASP A 89 -5.73 -12.60 -8.02
CA ASP A 89 -6.59 -12.63 -9.20
C ASP A 89 -6.68 -11.25 -9.89
N CYS A 90 -6.22 -10.18 -9.25
CA CYS A 90 -6.13 -8.85 -9.87
C CYS A 90 -4.73 -8.23 -9.75
N SER A 91 -4.45 -7.25 -10.60
CA SER A 91 -3.25 -6.43 -10.51
C SER A 91 -3.30 -5.47 -9.31
N PRO A 92 -2.15 -5.06 -8.77
CA PRO A 92 -2.10 -4.01 -7.75
C PRO A 92 -2.80 -2.72 -8.20
N GLN A 93 -2.73 -2.38 -9.48
CA GLN A 93 -3.32 -1.15 -10.02
C GLN A 93 -4.87 -1.19 -10.04
N GLU A 94 -5.47 -2.35 -10.33
CA GLU A 94 -6.92 -2.52 -10.24
C GLU A 94 -7.40 -2.36 -8.80
N LEU A 95 -6.77 -3.08 -7.86
CA LEU A 95 -7.06 -2.93 -6.43
C LEU A 95 -6.89 -1.48 -5.97
N HIS A 96 -5.86 -0.80 -6.46
CA HIS A 96 -5.60 0.59 -6.15
C HIS A 96 -6.76 1.49 -6.57
N ALA A 97 -7.24 1.37 -7.80
CA ALA A 97 -8.34 2.18 -8.31
C ALA A 97 -9.59 2.03 -7.43
N GLU A 98 -9.96 0.81 -7.07
CA GLU A 98 -11.14 0.50 -6.25
C GLU A 98 -11.02 1.06 -4.81
N CYS A 99 -9.83 0.98 -4.22
CA CYS A 99 -9.61 1.55 -2.89
C CYS A 99 -9.74 3.08 -2.89
N ILE A 100 -9.25 3.75 -3.94
CA ILE A 100 -9.31 5.22 -4.05
C ILE A 100 -10.71 5.71 -4.44
N GLN A 101 -11.47 4.91 -5.17
CA GLN A 101 -12.86 5.18 -5.52
C GLN A 101 -13.84 4.90 -4.37
N GLY A 102 -13.40 4.29 -3.27
CA GLY A 102 -14.26 3.98 -2.14
C GLY A 102 -15.07 2.69 -2.30
N THR A 103 -14.77 1.88 -3.31
CA THR A 103 -15.54 0.68 -3.72
C THR A 103 -14.93 -0.62 -3.20
N LEU A 104 -13.91 -0.55 -2.33
CA LEU A 104 -13.18 -1.71 -1.79
C LEU A 104 -14.09 -2.85 -1.29
N ARG A 105 -15.15 -2.55 -0.54
CA ARG A 105 -16.04 -3.58 0.00
C ARG A 105 -16.76 -4.36 -1.11
N GLN A 106 -17.27 -3.65 -2.11
CA GLN A 106 -17.94 -4.26 -3.26
C GLN A 106 -16.93 -5.09 -4.04
N PHE A 107 -15.78 -4.50 -4.38
CA PHE A 107 -14.72 -5.18 -5.12
C PHE A 107 -14.22 -6.44 -4.41
N ALA A 108 -14.00 -6.39 -3.10
CA ALA A 108 -13.59 -7.56 -2.32
C ALA A 108 -14.62 -8.69 -2.38
N THR A 109 -15.90 -8.36 -2.39
CA THR A 109 -16.99 -9.34 -2.52
C THR A 109 -17.04 -9.96 -3.91
N GLU A 110 -16.89 -9.16 -4.96
CA GLU A 110 -16.81 -9.61 -6.36
C GLU A 110 -15.61 -10.53 -6.59
N MET A 111 -14.50 -10.25 -5.93
CA MET A 111 -13.28 -11.08 -5.91
C MET A 111 -13.39 -12.29 -4.98
N GLY A 112 -14.58 -12.62 -4.46
CA GLY A 112 -14.85 -13.82 -3.67
C GLY A 112 -14.32 -13.81 -2.23
N ALA A 113 -13.90 -12.65 -1.70
CA ALA A 113 -13.43 -12.56 -0.33
C ALA A 113 -14.60 -12.77 0.66
N LYS A 114 -14.39 -13.68 1.62
CA LYS A 114 -15.33 -13.88 2.73
C LYS A 114 -15.09 -12.82 3.80
N ILE A 115 -15.95 -11.82 3.87
CA ILE A 115 -15.90 -10.76 4.88
C ILE A 115 -16.94 -11.04 5.96
N GLU A 116 -16.50 -11.13 7.21
CA GLU A 116 -17.40 -11.27 8.35
C GLU A 116 -18.14 -9.96 8.61
N GLU A 117 -19.39 -10.05 9.07
CA GLU A 117 -20.24 -8.87 9.33
C GLU A 117 -19.58 -7.86 10.29
N LYS A 118 -18.90 -8.36 11.33
CA LYS A 118 -18.17 -7.53 12.31
C LYS A 118 -17.01 -6.74 11.71
N ASP A 119 -16.50 -7.15 10.54
CA ASP A 119 -15.33 -6.58 9.89
C ASP A 119 -15.70 -5.71 8.68
N LEU A 120 -17.00 -5.58 8.33
CA LEU A 120 -17.46 -4.77 7.19
C LEU A 120 -16.90 -3.33 7.21
N ARG A 121 -16.84 -2.72 8.40
CA ARG A 121 -16.29 -1.38 8.62
C ARG A 121 -14.81 -1.25 8.21
N LEU A 122 -14.04 -2.35 8.19
CA LEU A 122 -12.64 -2.32 7.78
C LEU A 122 -12.48 -2.03 6.28
N PHE A 123 -13.52 -2.31 5.49
CA PHE A 123 -13.55 -2.16 4.04
C PHE A 123 -14.22 -0.87 3.57
N GLU A 124 -14.63 -0.01 4.52
CA GLU A 124 -15.16 1.32 4.23
C GLU A 124 -14.01 2.28 3.92
N THR A 125 -13.77 2.47 2.62
CA THR A 125 -12.88 3.48 2.06
C THR A 125 -13.71 4.65 1.57
N VAL A 126 -13.18 5.86 1.67
CA VAL A 126 -13.89 7.07 1.24
C VAL A 126 -13.29 7.52 -0.08
N ALA A 127 -14.14 7.73 -1.09
CA ALA A 127 -13.74 8.27 -2.38
C ALA A 127 -12.95 9.57 -2.21
N ARG A 128 -11.76 9.64 -2.79
CA ARG A 128 -10.87 10.80 -2.64
C ARG A 128 -10.77 11.59 -3.93
N PHE A 129 -11.17 12.87 -3.88
CA PHE A 129 -11.11 13.78 -5.02
C PHE A 129 -9.81 14.60 -5.11
N SER A 130 -8.95 14.62 -4.07
CA SER A 130 -7.64 15.28 -4.15
C SER A 130 -6.59 14.66 -3.21
N GLY A 131 -5.37 14.45 -3.73
CA GLY A 131 -4.17 14.09 -2.95
C GLY A 131 -4.09 12.67 -2.36
N GLY A 132 -5.09 11.81 -2.58
CA GLY A 132 -5.06 10.39 -2.17
C GLY A 132 -4.40 9.48 -3.20
N GLY A 133 -3.93 8.31 -2.77
CA GLY A 133 -3.46 7.25 -3.67
C GLY A 133 -1.97 7.26 -4.03
N TYR A 134 -1.20 8.22 -3.53
CA TYR A 134 0.24 8.26 -3.76
C TYR A 134 1.05 8.06 -2.48
N ASP A 135 2.31 7.65 -2.62
CA ASP A 135 3.27 7.51 -1.53
C ASP A 135 3.79 8.88 -1.03
N ASP A 136 2.85 9.79 -0.75
CA ASP A 136 3.09 11.08 -0.11
C ASP A 136 2.80 10.97 1.38
N ASP A 137 3.86 11.12 2.18
CA ASP A 137 3.81 11.12 3.65
C ASP A 137 3.34 12.47 4.22
N ARG A 138 3.31 13.54 3.41
CA ARG A 138 3.00 14.91 3.86
C ARG A 138 1.53 15.10 4.24
N SER A 139 0.63 14.29 3.69
CA SER A 139 -0.81 14.39 3.96
C SER A 139 -1.28 13.56 5.17
N SER A 140 -0.39 12.82 5.83
CA SER A 140 -0.72 12.02 7.01
C SER A 140 -0.46 12.77 8.32
N THR A 141 -1.28 13.77 8.58
CA THR A 141 -1.28 14.53 9.84
C THR A 141 -1.86 13.76 11.04
N SER A 142 -2.47 12.59 10.85
CA SER A 142 -3.15 11.85 11.94
C SER A 142 -2.50 10.52 12.39
N LEU A 143 -1.55 9.95 11.63
CA LEU A 143 -0.85 8.71 12.02
C LEU A 143 0.60 8.95 12.50
N ASN A 144 1.07 10.20 12.43
CA ASN A 144 2.41 10.56 12.81
C ASN A 144 2.54 10.78 14.33
N ARG A 145 2.92 9.71 15.05
CA ARG A 145 3.99 9.66 16.08
C ARG A 145 4.06 8.36 16.90
N GLY A 146 3.17 7.38 16.72
CA GLY A 146 3.10 6.22 17.63
C GLY A 146 2.92 4.82 17.01
N GLY A 147 2.75 4.70 15.70
CA GLY A 147 2.18 3.48 15.10
C GLY A 147 0.71 3.30 15.48
N LEU A 148 -0.01 2.44 14.76
CA LEU A 148 -1.44 2.19 15.03
C LEU A 148 -1.65 1.57 16.43
N PHE A 149 -0.63 0.86 16.92
CA PHE A 149 -0.60 0.24 18.24
C PHE A 149 0.68 0.67 18.95
N ARG A 150 0.55 1.57 19.94
CA ARG A 150 1.65 1.90 20.84
C ARG A 150 2.22 0.60 21.43
N ARG A 151 3.55 0.44 21.44
CA ARG A 151 4.21 -0.63 22.20
C ARG A 151 3.90 -0.39 23.68
N SER A 152 3.11 -1.25 24.30
CA SER A 152 3.10 -1.38 25.74
C SER A 152 4.47 -1.94 26.14
N SER A 153 5.29 -1.12 26.78
CA SER A 153 6.49 -1.57 27.47
C SER A 153 6.04 -2.45 28.63
N GLY A 154 6.25 -3.76 28.52
CA GLY A 154 6.21 -4.71 29.64
C GLY A 154 7.63 -5.12 29.95
#